data_AF-A0A660YA86-F1
#
_entry.id   AF-A0A660YA86-F1
#
_cell.length_a   1.000
_cell.length_b   1.000
_cell.length_c   1.000
_cell.angle_alpha   90.00
_cell.angle_beta   90.00
_cell.angle_gamma   90.00
#
_symmetry.space_group_name_H-M   'P 1'
#
loop_
_entity.id
_entity.type
_entity.pdbx_description
1 polymer ?
#
loop_
_entity_poly.entity_id
_entity_poly.type
_entity_poly.pdbx_seq_one_letter_code
_entity_poly.pdbx_strand_id
1 'polypeptide(L)'
;MARILKLQPVDRIGLYESFWGDTQKKWSDEGHVGSEESLQDHFGMDIRESWAFNMVADLDFEEEIVEETEETKLVRSGNGALLRWHKLHASTPEHVDFLVKERTAWEEHIRPHLTNADVYRRRINFEGYREVRAKCAREQLFFVWSGVNVFELMHPVCGHEYMLMGMALDPDWVRDMCAVYAELTIHLMEILFAEEGAPDGIWFYEDMGFKLKPFMSPAMYQEIIFPAHKRTFDYVHSQKMPIII
;
A
#
# COMPACT_ATOMS: atom_id res chain seq x y z
N MET A 1 -4.84 -19.51 -10.46
CA MET A 1 -4.12 -18.96 -9.30
C MET A 1 -4.38 -19.68 -7.98
N ALA A 2 -5.65 -19.84 -7.53
CA ALA A 2 -5.97 -20.45 -6.22
C ALA A 2 -5.27 -21.79 -5.89
N ARG A 3 -5.11 -22.68 -6.88
CA ARG A 3 -4.38 -23.96 -6.73
C ARG A 3 -2.87 -23.76 -6.55
N ILE A 4 -2.29 -22.79 -7.25
CA ILE A 4 -0.85 -22.45 -7.18
C ILE A 4 -0.50 -21.99 -5.77
N LEU A 5 -1.29 -21.07 -5.21
CA LEU A 5 -1.11 -20.56 -3.84
C LEU A 5 -1.29 -21.65 -2.77
N LYS A 6 -1.97 -22.76 -3.11
CA LYS A 6 -2.11 -23.95 -2.26
C LYS A 6 -1.08 -25.04 -2.55
N LEU A 7 -0.08 -24.75 -3.40
CA LEU A 7 0.95 -25.69 -3.83
C LEU A 7 0.38 -26.98 -4.44
N GLN A 8 -0.73 -26.85 -5.18
CA GLN A 8 -1.40 -27.96 -5.86
C GLN A 8 -1.02 -28.01 -7.35
N PRO A 9 -1.06 -29.21 -8.00
CA PRO A 9 -0.80 -29.33 -9.43
C PRO A 9 -1.73 -28.46 -10.28
N VAL A 10 -1.19 -27.86 -11.34
CA VAL A 10 -1.90 -27.00 -12.28
C VAL A 10 -1.50 -27.32 -13.72
N ASP A 11 -2.41 -27.08 -14.66
CA ASP A 11 -2.16 -27.29 -16.09
C ASP A 11 -1.30 -26.18 -16.71
N ARG A 12 -1.32 -24.98 -16.11
CA ARG A 12 -0.44 -23.85 -16.44
C ARG A 12 -0.11 -23.00 -15.23
N ILE A 13 1.02 -22.31 -15.29
CA ILE A 13 1.43 -21.29 -14.32
C ILE A 13 0.56 -20.05 -14.54
N GLY A 14 0.13 -19.42 -13.44
CA GLY A 14 -0.61 -18.17 -13.48
C GLY A 14 0.34 -16.98 -13.64
N LEU A 15 -0.07 -16.00 -14.43
CA LEU A 15 0.74 -14.84 -14.82
C LEU A 15 0.22 -13.58 -14.15
N TYR A 16 1.15 -12.74 -13.73
CA TYR A 16 0.88 -11.39 -13.26
C TYR A 16 2.11 -10.52 -13.56
N GLU A 17 1.85 -9.26 -13.88
CA GLU A 17 2.85 -8.21 -14.01
C GLU A 17 2.20 -6.85 -13.73
N SER A 18 2.96 -5.93 -13.16
CA SER A 18 2.59 -4.53 -13.02
C SER A 18 3.41 -3.68 -14.00
N PHE A 19 2.73 -2.86 -14.78
CA PHE A 19 3.34 -2.07 -15.83
C PHE A 19 3.39 -0.59 -15.41
N TRP A 20 4.55 0.04 -15.59
CA TRP A 20 4.68 1.48 -15.40
C TRP A 20 3.88 2.22 -16.47
N GLY A 21 3.27 3.35 -16.09
CA GLY A 21 2.55 4.21 -17.04
C GLY A 21 3.43 4.66 -18.22
N ASP A 22 4.71 4.91 -17.98
CA ASP A 22 5.68 5.26 -19.02
C ASP A 22 5.89 4.12 -20.03
N THR A 23 5.83 2.86 -19.58
CA THR A 23 5.89 1.69 -20.47
C THR A 23 4.66 1.62 -21.36
N GLN A 24 3.46 1.78 -20.79
CA GLN A 24 2.21 1.80 -21.56
C GLN A 24 2.20 2.94 -22.58
N LYS A 25 2.59 4.15 -22.15
CA LYS A 25 2.68 5.31 -23.02
C LYS A 25 3.61 5.04 -24.20
N LYS A 26 4.81 4.52 -23.94
CA LYS A 26 5.78 4.20 -24.98
C LYS A 26 5.22 3.17 -25.98
N TRP A 27 4.67 2.06 -25.50
CA TRP A 27 4.12 1.02 -26.38
C TRP A 27 2.91 1.49 -27.18
N SER A 28 2.10 2.39 -26.61
CA SER A 28 1.02 3.06 -27.34
C SER A 28 1.54 3.99 -28.42
N ASP A 29 2.55 4.81 -28.12
CA ASP A 29 3.19 5.73 -29.08
C ASP A 29 3.84 4.96 -30.25
N GLU A 30 4.36 3.75 -29.98
CA GLU A 30 4.93 2.83 -30.98
C GLU A 30 3.87 2.00 -31.73
N GLY A 31 2.59 2.10 -31.37
CA GLY A 31 1.47 1.39 -32.01
C GLY A 31 1.38 -0.11 -31.67
N HIS A 32 2.00 -0.55 -30.57
CA HIS A 32 1.96 -1.94 -30.11
C HIS A 32 0.68 -2.27 -29.33
N VAL A 33 0.10 -1.27 -28.64
CA VAL A 33 -1.12 -1.38 -27.81
C VAL A 33 -1.94 -0.09 -27.94
N GLY A 34 -3.23 -0.12 -27.61
CA GLY A 34 -4.05 1.09 -27.51
C GLY A 34 -3.72 1.93 -26.27
N SER A 35 -3.96 3.25 -26.31
CA SER A 35 -3.71 4.13 -25.16
C SER A 35 -4.57 3.78 -23.94
N GLU A 36 -5.82 3.42 -24.18
CA GLU A 36 -6.80 3.00 -23.16
C GLU A 36 -6.90 1.48 -23.02
N GLU A 37 -6.03 0.73 -23.71
CA GLU A 37 -6.07 -0.73 -23.64
C GLU A 37 -5.50 -1.22 -22.30
N SER A 38 -6.23 -2.13 -21.64
CA SER A 38 -5.74 -2.79 -20.44
C SER A 38 -4.61 -3.75 -20.81
N LEU A 39 -3.37 -3.42 -20.42
CA LEU A 39 -2.22 -4.32 -20.63
C LEU A 39 -2.42 -5.68 -19.96
N GLN A 40 -3.08 -5.71 -18.80
CA GLN A 40 -3.41 -6.96 -18.12
C GLN A 40 -4.37 -7.83 -18.93
N ASP A 41 -5.30 -7.23 -19.66
CA ASP A 41 -6.20 -7.96 -20.57
C ASP A 41 -5.47 -8.34 -21.87
N HIS A 42 -4.68 -7.44 -22.44
CA HIS A 42 -3.87 -7.66 -23.66
C HIS A 42 -2.96 -8.88 -23.52
N PHE A 43 -2.25 -9.00 -22.40
CA PHE A 43 -1.34 -10.12 -22.15
C PHE A 43 -2.00 -11.31 -21.42
N GLY A 44 -3.30 -11.25 -21.14
CA GLY A 44 -4.04 -12.34 -20.50
C GLY A 44 -3.56 -12.67 -19.08
N MET A 45 -3.26 -11.64 -18.28
CA MET A 45 -2.84 -11.80 -16.88
C MET A 45 -3.97 -12.42 -16.04
N ASP A 46 -3.60 -13.24 -15.06
CA ASP A 46 -4.54 -14.06 -14.28
C ASP A 46 -5.01 -13.42 -12.97
N ILE A 47 -4.28 -12.42 -12.48
CA ILE A 47 -4.59 -11.68 -11.26
C ILE A 47 -5.09 -10.29 -11.63
N ARG A 48 -6.11 -9.80 -10.93
CA ARG A 48 -6.45 -8.38 -10.88
C ARG A 48 -6.39 -7.91 -9.44
N GLU A 49 -5.92 -6.69 -9.27
CA GLU A 49 -5.71 -6.08 -7.98
C GLU A 49 -6.71 -4.94 -7.75
N SER A 50 -7.03 -4.70 -6.48
CA SER A 50 -7.74 -3.49 -6.06
C SER A 50 -7.01 -2.84 -4.88
N TRP A 51 -6.54 -1.61 -5.09
CA TRP A 51 -6.03 -0.75 -4.03
C TRP A 51 -7.17 0.10 -3.47
N ALA A 52 -7.89 -0.45 -2.50
CA ALA A 52 -9.15 0.15 -2.05
C ALA A 52 -9.00 1.19 -0.93
N PHE A 53 -7.85 1.30 -0.26
CA PHE A 53 -7.71 2.12 0.95
C PHE A 53 -6.89 3.39 0.75
N ASN A 54 -7.40 4.51 1.28
CA ASN A 54 -6.67 5.74 1.47
C ASN A 54 -6.11 5.80 2.91
N MET A 55 -4.79 5.65 3.00
CA MET A 55 -4.04 5.58 4.26
C MET A 55 -3.38 6.92 4.63
N VAL A 56 -3.68 8.00 3.91
CA VAL A 56 -3.27 9.37 4.30
C VAL A 56 -3.91 9.71 5.65
N ALA A 57 -3.13 10.26 6.58
CA ALA A 57 -3.60 10.56 7.93
C ALA A 57 -4.78 11.53 7.90
N ASP A 58 -4.54 12.77 7.50
CA ASP A 58 -5.59 13.78 7.34
C ASP A 58 -6.19 13.73 5.92
N LEU A 59 -7.42 13.22 5.82
CA LEU A 59 -8.14 13.10 4.55
C LEU A 59 -8.67 14.43 4.01
N ASP A 60 -8.78 15.45 4.88
CA ASP A 60 -9.34 16.76 4.55
C ASP A 60 -8.22 17.79 4.29
N PHE A 61 -6.95 17.37 4.41
CA PHE A 61 -5.81 18.22 4.11
C PHE A 61 -5.66 18.42 2.60
N GLU A 62 -5.77 19.67 2.16
CA GLU A 62 -5.46 20.06 0.79
C GLU A 62 -3.95 20.15 0.62
N GLU A 63 -3.39 19.42 -0.35
CA GLU A 63 -1.96 19.45 -0.63
C GLU A 63 -1.44 20.89 -0.84
N GLU A 64 -0.42 21.27 -0.06
CA GLU A 64 0.18 22.59 -0.13
C GLU A 64 1.40 22.54 -1.06
N ILE A 65 1.36 23.29 -2.16
CA ILE A 65 2.52 23.50 -3.03
C ILE A 65 3.40 24.58 -2.40
N VAL A 66 4.53 24.16 -1.82
CA VAL A 66 5.49 25.05 -1.15
C VAL A 66 6.41 25.72 -2.17
N GLU A 67 6.77 24.99 -3.23
CA GLU A 67 7.61 25.48 -4.32
C GLU A 67 7.21 24.75 -5.61
N GLU A 68 7.19 25.47 -6.73
CA GLU A 68 7.00 24.86 -8.05
C GLU A 68 7.93 25.50 -9.08
N THR A 69 8.61 24.64 -9.84
CA THR A 69 9.45 25.00 -10.97
C THR A 69 8.88 24.37 -12.26
N GLU A 70 9.57 24.59 -13.39
CA GLU A 70 9.22 23.90 -14.64
C GLU A 70 9.36 22.38 -14.51
N GLU A 71 10.33 21.90 -13.73
CA GLU A 71 10.69 20.47 -13.66
C GLU A 71 10.16 19.76 -12.41
N THR A 72 9.94 20.47 -11.31
CA THR A 72 9.60 19.86 -10.01
C THR A 72 8.53 20.62 -9.25
N LYS A 73 7.80 19.93 -8.37
CA LYS A 73 6.93 20.53 -7.35
C LYS A 73 7.28 19.99 -5.96
N LEU A 74 7.40 20.88 -4.98
CA LEU A 74 7.58 20.55 -3.57
C LEU A 74 6.22 20.64 -2.88
N VAL A 75 5.75 19.52 -2.35
CA VAL A 75 4.38 19.36 -1.87
C VAL A 75 4.38 18.89 -0.43
N ARG A 76 3.59 19.55 0.43
CA ARG A 76 3.23 19.04 1.75
C ARG A 76 1.91 18.28 1.65
N SER A 77 1.89 17.06 2.18
CA SER A 77 0.73 16.17 2.16
C SER A 77 0.00 16.13 3.51
N GLY A 78 -1.19 15.50 3.53
CA GLY A 78 -1.95 15.20 4.75
C GLY A 78 -1.27 14.21 5.72
N ASN A 79 -0.11 13.66 5.36
CA ASN A 79 0.77 12.92 6.28
C ASN A 79 1.80 13.82 6.98
N GLY A 80 1.82 15.11 6.66
CA GLY A 80 2.84 16.05 7.14
C GLY A 80 4.20 15.90 6.44
N ALA A 81 4.32 15.00 5.46
CA ALA A 81 5.52 14.83 4.64
C ALA A 81 5.65 15.94 3.61
N LEU A 82 6.87 16.46 3.45
CA LEU A 82 7.27 17.45 2.46
C LEU A 82 8.15 16.74 1.41
N LEU A 83 7.58 16.51 0.24
CA LEU A 83 8.17 15.68 -0.81
C LEU A 83 8.33 16.47 -2.12
N ARG A 84 9.45 16.29 -2.81
CA ARG A 84 9.68 16.88 -4.14
C ARG A 84 9.44 15.85 -5.22
N TRP A 85 8.55 16.19 -6.15
CA TRP A 85 8.14 15.36 -7.26
C TRP A 85 8.63 15.92 -8.59
N HIS A 86 9.09 15.05 -9.48
CA HIS A 86 9.35 15.42 -10.87
C HIS A 86 8.04 15.53 -11.66
N LYS A 87 7.96 16.55 -12.52
CA LYS A 87 6.81 16.82 -13.40
C LYS A 87 6.93 16.15 -14.77
N LEU A 88 8.14 15.76 -15.17
CA LEU A 88 8.46 15.36 -16.55
C LEU A 88 8.47 13.85 -16.79
N HIS A 89 8.57 13.04 -15.74
CA HIS A 89 8.60 11.58 -15.82
C HIS A 89 8.27 10.96 -14.46
N ALA A 90 7.88 9.68 -14.46
CA ALA A 90 7.64 8.95 -13.22
C ALA A 90 8.97 8.71 -12.48
N SER A 91 8.99 9.03 -11.19
CA SER A 91 10.13 8.77 -10.29
C SER A 91 9.65 8.69 -8.85
N THR A 92 10.45 8.05 -8.00
CA THR A 92 10.27 8.15 -6.55
C THR A 92 10.55 9.59 -6.11
N PRO A 93 9.68 10.22 -5.30
CA PRO A 93 9.90 11.57 -4.84
C PRO A 93 11.13 11.68 -3.93
N GLU A 94 11.75 12.86 -3.91
CA GLU A 94 12.77 13.18 -2.93
C GLU A 94 12.11 13.50 -1.58
N HIS A 95 12.63 12.88 -0.53
CA HIS A 95 12.23 13.13 0.85
C HIS A 95 12.92 14.40 1.37
N VAL A 96 12.22 15.53 1.41
CA VAL A 96 12.81 16.83 1.79
C VAL A 96 12.70 17.08 3.29
N ASP A 97 11.50 16.90 3.88
CA ASP A 97 11.29 16.99 5.32
C ASP A 97 10.03 16.24 5.76
N PHE A 98 9.89 16.02 7.06
CA PHE A 98 8.70 15.40 7.66
C PHE A 98 8.28 16.17 8.90
N LEU A 99 6.96 16.35 9.08
CA LEU A 99 6.42 16.87 10.34
C LEU A 99 6.72 15.93 11.50
N VAL A 100 6.57 14.62 11.27
CA VAL A 100 6.81 13.59 12.29
C VAL A 100 8.28 13.17 12.28
N LYS A 101 8.98 13.52 13.34
CA LYS A 101 10.40 13.16 13.56
C LYS A 101 10.62 12.33 14.83
N GLU A 102 9.60 12.29 15.69
CA GLU A 102 9.59 11.61 16.98
C GLU A 102 8.14 11.31 17.42
N ARG A 103 8.01 10.65 18.58
CA ARG A 103 6.75 10.12 19.11
C ARG A 103 5.67 11.18 19.32
N THR A 104 6.01 12.33 19.90
CA THR A 104 5.07 13.39 20.29
C THR A 104 4.34 13.93 19.05
N ALA A 105 5.08 14.24 17.98
CA ALA A 105 4.51 14.69 16.71
C ALA A 105 3.59 13.63 16.08
N TRP A 106 3.93 12.34 16.19
CA TRP A 106 3.02 11.26 15.78
C TRP A 106 1.73 11.25 16.59
N GLU A 107 1.83 11.32 17.91
CA GLU A 107 0.70 11.29 18.84
C GLU A 107 -0.23 12.50 18.68
N GLU A 108 0.34 13.68 18.41
CA GLU A 108 -0.41 14.94 18.26
C GLU A 108 -1.03 15.12 16.87
N HIS A 109 -0.29 14.79 15.81
CA HIS A 109 -0.68 15.21 14.45
C HIS A 109 -1.20 14.10 13.54
N ILE A 110 -0.88 12.83 13.83
CA ILE A 110 -1.17 11.73 12.88
C ILE A 110 -2.08 10.69 13.51
N ARG A 111 -1.69 10.17 14.67
CA ARG A 111 -2.40 9.10 15.38
C ARG A 111 -3.91 9.39 15.52
N PRO A 112 -4.36 10.60 15.92
CA PRO A 112 -5.79 10.87 16.12
C PRO A 112 -6.61 10.68 14.84
N HIS A 113 -6.07 11.07 13.67
CA HIS A 113 -6.77 10.93 12.40
C HIS A 113 -6.91 9.46 11.95
N LEU A 114 -5.91 8.63 12.25
CA LEU A 114 -5.91 7.21 11.90
C LEU A 114 -6.77 6.37 12.85
N THR A 115 -6.90 6.80 14.11
CA THR A 115 -7.74 6.12 15.11
C THR A 115 -9.20 6.59 15.14
N ASN A 116 -9.54 7.64 14.40
CA ASN A 116 -10.90 8.15 14.33
C ASN A 116 -11.79 7.25 13.45
N ALA A 117 -12.61 6.41 14.09
CA ALA A 117 -13.53 5.49 13.41
C ALA A 117 -14.57 6.21 12.54
N ASP A 118 -14.92 7.47 12.83
CA ASP A 118 -15.94 8.22 12.09
C ASP A 118 -15.56 8.45 10.62
N VAL A 119 -14.26 8.43 10.30
CA VAL A 119 -13.76 8.63 8.93
C VAL A 119 -13.42 7.33 8.20
N TYR A 120 -13.53 6.16 8.84
CA TYR A 120 -13.07 4.89 8.25
C TYR A 120 -13.76 4.59 6.92
N ARG A 121 -15.06 4.82 6.81
CA ARG A 121 -15.78 4.62 5.54
C ARG A 121 -15.27 5.52 4.42
N ARG A 122 -14.83 6.74 4.73
CA ARG A 122 -14.27 7.69 3.74
C ARG A 122 -12.90 7.23 3.22
N ARG A 123 -12.24 6.31 3.90
CA ARG A 123 -10.95 5.73 3.49
C ARG A 123 -11.10 4.64 2.44
N ILE A 124 -12.31 4.19 2.13
CA ILE A 124 -12.55 3.00 1.31
C ILE A 124 -13.16 3.40 -0.04
N ASN A 125 -12.48 3.04 -1.13
CA ASN A 125 -13.01 3.09 -2.49
C ASN A 125 -13.86 1.83 -2.76
N PHE A 126 -15.10 1.82 -2.27
CA PHE A 126 -16.04 0.71 -2.47
C PHE A 126 -16.35 0.47 -3.95
N GLU A 127 -16.50 1.54 -4.74
CA GLU A 127 -16.87 1.44 -6.14
C GLU A 127 -15.79 0.75 -6.97
N GLY A 128 -14.55 1.22 -6.88
CA GLY A 128 -13.42 0.62 -7.61
C GLY A 128 -13.20 -0.85 -7.23
N TYR A 129 -13.34 -1.19 -5.94
CA TYR A 129 -13.27 -2.58 -5.49
C TYR A 129 -14.38 -3.45 -6.09
N ARG A 130 -15.63 -2.96 -6.05
CA ARG A 130 -16.80 -3.68 -6.59
C ARG A 130 -16.67 -3.92 -8.10
N GLU A 131 -16.20 -2.94 -8.85
CA GLU A 131 -16.03 -3.03 -10.30
C GLU A 131 -15.01 -4.10 -10.69
N VAL A 132 -13.82 -4.08 -10.06
CA VAL A 132 -12.78 -5.08 -10.31
C VAL A 132 -13.25 -6.47 -9.91
N ARG A 133 -13.90 -6.61 -8.74
CA ARG A 133 -14.47 -7.88 -8.29
C ARG A 133 -15.50 -8.42 -9.27
N ALA A 134 -16.40 -7.57 -9.77
CA ALA A 134 -17.42 -7.95 -10.73
C ALA A 134 -16.81 -8.38 -12.08
N LYS A 135 -15.76 -7.69 -12.54
CA LYS A 135 -14.99 -8.10 -13.73
C LYS A 135 -14.36 -9.48 -13.54
N CYS A 136 -13.66 -9.70 -12.43
CA CYS A 136 -13.00 -10.97 -12.15
C CYS A 136 -13.99 -12.13 -12.08
N ALA A 137 -15.15 -11.92 -11.46
CA ALA A 137 -16.21 -12.93 -11.41
C ALA A 137 -16.74 -13.30 -12.81
N ARG A 138 -16.91 -12.32 -13.70
CA ARG A 138 -17.37 -12.57 -15.09
C ARG A 138 -16.32 -13.28 -15.94
N GLU A 139 -15.05 -12.91 -15.75
CA GLU A 139 -13.93 -13.39 -16.59
C GLU A 139 -13.17 -14.56 -15.95
N GLN A 140 -13.60 -15.03 -14.78
CA GLN A 140 -12.98 -16.11 -14.02
C GLN A 140 -11.50 -15.85 -13.69
N LEU A 141 -11.17 -14.59 -13.41
CA LEU A 141 -9.85 -14.14 -12.97
C LEU A 141 -9.72 -14.25 -11.45
N PHE A 142 -8.49 -14.34 -10.96
CA PHE A 142 -8.22 -14.35 -9.53
C PHE A 142 -8.16 -12.91 -9.00
N PHE A 143 -9.06 -12.57 -8.09
CA PHE A 143 -9.15 -11.22 -7.56
C PHE A 143 -8.43 -11.09 -6.23
N VAL A 144 -7.54 -10.11 -6.10
CA VAL A 144 -6.90 -9.77 -4.83
C VAL A 144 -7.23 -8.34 -4.41
N TRP A 145 -7.46 -8.16 -3.10
CA TRP A 145 -7.21 -6.85 -2.52
C TRP A 145 -5.69 -6.70 -2.40
N SER A 146 -5.18 -5.53 -2.78
CA SER A 146 -3.77 -5.20 -2.71
C SER A 146 -3.54 -3.92 -1.91
N GLY A 147 -2.44 -3.88 -1.18
CA GLY A 147 -2.02 -2.70 -0.44
C GLY A 147 -0.65 -2.90 0.19
N VAL A 148 -0.16 -1.86 0.85
CA VAL A 148 1.01 -1.95 1.71
C VAL A 148 0.62 -2.40 3.12
N ASN A 149 1.58 -2.94 3.86
CA ASN A 149 1.41 -3.31 5.27
C ASN A 149 2.20 -2.35 6.18
N VAL A 150 2.26 -2.65 7.48
CA VAL A 150 2.62 -1.67 8.51
C VAL A 150 4.00 -1.04 8.37
N PHE A 151 5.02 -1.72 7.82
CA PHE A 151 6.34 -1.11 7.62
C PHE A 151 6.28 -0.01 6.57
N GLU A 152 5.71 -0.32 5.40
CA GLU A 152 5.54 0.63 4.31
C GLU A 152 4.57 1.76 4.65
N LEU A 153 3.61 1.54 5.54
CA LEU A 153 2.65 2.56 5.96
C LEU A 153 3.26 3.66 6.85
N MET A 154 4.41 3.41 7.48
CA MET A 154 5.04 4.37 8.38
C MET A 154 5.91 5.40 7.66
N HIS A 155 6.65 5.00 6.62
CA HIS A 155 7.58 5.89 5.94
C HIS A 155 6.91 7.11 5.25
N PRO A 156 5.64 7.06 4.77
CA PRO A 156 4.97 8.24 4.22
C PRO A 156 4.70 9.32 5.27
N VAL A 157 4.78 9.01 6.56
CA VAL A 157 4.54 9.94 7.68
C VAL A 157 5.84 10.53 8.22
N CYS A 158 6.87 9.69 8.38
CA CYS A 158 8.11 10.08 9.06
C CYS A 158 9.38 9.80 8.25
N GLY A 159 9.27 9.29 7.02
CA GLY A 159 10.41 8.92 6.20
C GLY A 159 11.21 7.75 6.79
N HIS A 160 12.10 7.19 5.96
CA HIS A 160 12.94 6.07 6.39
C HIS A 160 13.93 6.48 7.50
N GLU A 161 14.48 7.70 7.47
CA GLU A 161 15.48 8.12 8.45
C GLU A 161 14.90 8.19 9.86
N TYR A 162 13.83 8.96 10.08
CA TYR A 162 13.24 9.09 11.42
C TYR A 162 12.57 7.78 11.87
N MET A 163 11.97 7.02 10.96
CA MET A 163 11.44 5.69 11.25
C MET A 163 12.53 4.75 11.79
N LEU A 164 13.65 4.61 11.07
CA LEU A 164 14.73 3.69 11.45
C LEU A 164 15.48 4.17 12.71
N MET A 165 15.65 5.48 12.88
CA MET A 165 16.16 6.05 14.12
C MET A 165 15.22 5.79 15.29
N GLY A 166 13.91 5.92 15.08
CA GLY A 166 12.87 5.55 16.04
C GLY A 166 12.97 4.09 16.45
N MET A 167 13.17 3.16 15.50
CA MET A 167 13.35 1.74 15.81
C MET A 167 14.53 1.47 16.75
N ALA A 168 15.60 2.28 16.68
CA ALA A 168 16.77 2.12 17.51
C ALA A 168 16.69 2.85 18.85
N LEU A 169 16.08 4.04 18.87
CA LEU A 169 16.09 4.96 20.02
C LEU A 169 14.80 4.92 20.85
N ASP A 170 13.67 4.66 20.21
CA ASP A 170 12.35 4.55 20.83
C ASP A 170 11.49 3.47 20.13
N PRO A 171 11.82 2.18 20.32
CA PRO A 171 11.12 1.09 19.64
C PRO A 171 9.63 1.00 20.01
N ASP A 172 9.23 1.51 21.18
CA ASP A 172 7.83 1.53 21.60
C ASP A 172 7.00 2.51 20.75
N TRP A 173 7.59 3.58 20.24
CA TRP A 173 6.91 4.48 19.31
C TRP A 173 6.62 3.78 17.98
N VAL A 174 7.61 3.08 17.44
CA VAL A 174 7.43 2.33 16.18
C VAL A 174 6.45 1.17 16.37
N ARG A 175 6.45 0.51 17.54
CA ARG A 175 5.43 -0.49 17.90
C ARG A 175 4.02 0.11 17.92
N ASP A 176 3.83 1.32 18.45
CA ASP A 176 2.51 1.99 18.43
C ASP A 176 2.08 2.31 16.99
N MET A 177 2.97 2.84 16.14
CA MET A 177 2.66 3.05 14.72
C MET A 177 2.24 1.76 14.02
N CYS A 178 3.00 0.68 14.23
CA CYS A 178 2.68 -0.63 13.68
C CYS A 178 1.31 -1.14 14.16
N ALA A 179 1.01 -1.00 15.45
CA ALA A 179 -0.27 -1.41 16.01
C ALA A 179 -1.43 -0.60 15.40
N VAL A 180 -1.32 0.73 15.33
CA VAL A 180 -2.35 1.60 14.75
C VAL A 180 -2.64 1.26 13.30
N TYR A 181 -1.60 1.07 12.48
CA TYR A 181 -1.79 0.71 11.07
C TYR A 181 -2.35 -0.71 10.88
N ALA A 182 -1.95 -1.67 11.72
CA ALA A 182 -2.53 -3.01 11.68
C ALA A 182 -4.03 -2.99 12.01
N GLU A 183 -4.43 -2.30 13.08
CA GLU A 183 -5.83 -2.19 13.48
C GLU A 183 -6.65 -1.43 12.43
N LEU A 184 -6.14 -0.31 11.90
CA LEU A 184 -6.81 0.43 10.84
C LEU A 184 -7.03 -0.47 9.61
N THR A 185 -5.99 -1.16 9.16
CA THR A 185 -6.08 -2.06 7.99
C THR A 185 -7.15 -3.13 8.20
N ILE A 186 -7.17 -3.77 9.39
CA ILE A 186 -8.16 -4.80 9.72
C ILE A 186 -9.57 -4.20 9.72
N HIS A 187 -9.80 -3.07 10.39
CA HIS A 187 -11.11 -2.43 10.43
C HIS A 187 -11.61 -2.04 9.03
N LEU A 188 -10.74 -1.50 8.17
CA LEU A 188 -11.10 -1.15 6.80
C LEU A 188 -11.44 -2.40 5.97
N MET A 189 -10.69 -3.50 6.14
CA MET A 189 -11.02 -4.78 5.52
C MET A 189 -12.34 -5.35 6.02
N GLU A 190 -12.61 -5.31 7.32
CA GLU A 190 -13.88 -5.79 7.89
C GLU A 190 -15.07 -5.03 7.30
N ILE A 191 -14.99 -3.70 7.23
CA ILE A 191 -16.02 -2.85 6.62
C ILE A 191 -16.19 -3.19 5.14
N LEU A 192 -15.10 -3.23 4.37
CA LEU A 192 -15.13 -3.50 2.94
C LEU A 192 -15.72 -4.88 2.63
N PHE A 193 -15.25 -5.93 3.33
CA PHE A 193 -15.69 -7.29 3.05
C PHE A 193 -17.11 -7.57 3.51
N ALA A 194 -17.57 -6.91 4.58
CA ALA A 194 -18.97 -6.98 5.00
C ALA A 194 -19.92 -6.38 3.95
N GLU A 195 -19.49 -5.34 3.22
CA GLU A 195 -20.31 -4.62 2.24
C GLU A 195 -20.22 -5.22 0.83
N GLU A 196 -19.01 -5.52 0.35
CA GLU A 196 -18.76 -5.91 -1.05
C GLU A 196 -18.42 -7.40 -1.24
N GLY A 197 -18.21 -8.11 -0.13
CA GLY A 197 -17.71 -9.47 -0.12
C GLY A 197 -16.17 -9.55 -0.21
N ALA A 198 -15.63 -10.66 0.28
CA ALA A 198 -14.19 -10.91 0.29
C ALA A 198 -13.61 -11.10 -1.14
N PRO A 199 -12.31 -10.79 -1.33
CA PRO A 199 -11.57 -11.16 -2.52
C PRO A 199 -11.17 -12.65 -2.48
N ASP A 200 -10.50 -13.15 -3.53
CA ASP A 200 -9.96 -14.52 -3.54
C ASP A 200 -8.65 -14.65 -2.77
N GLY A 201 -7.96 -13.54 -2.52
CA GLY A 201 -6.70 -13.45 -1.78
C GLY A 201 -6.33 -12.01 -1.42
N ILE A 202 -5.26 -11.87 -0.64
CA ILE A 202 -4.69 -10.59 -0.23
C ILE A 202 -3.25 -10.51 -0.71
N TRP A 203 -2.84 -9.38 -1.28
CA TRP A 203 -1.45 -9.10 -1.63
C TRP A 203 -0.94 -7.91 -0.82
N PHE A 204 0.05 -8.15 0.04
CA PHE A 204 0.77 -7.09 0.73
C PHE A 204 2.08 -6.77 0.04
N TYR A 205 2.30 -5.50 -0.29
CA TYR A 205 3.57 -5.00 -0.79
C TYR A 205 4.37 -4.41 0.36
N GLU A 206 5.60 -4.89 0.58
CA GLU A 206 6.53 -4.28 1.53
C GLU A 206 8.00 -4.34 1.10
N ASP A 207 8.64 -3.18 0.99
CA ASP A 207 10.06 -3.07 0.67
C ASP A 207 10.89 -2.86 1.94
N MET A 208 11.14 -3.97 2.63
CA MET A 208 12.08 -4.01 3.76
C MET A 208 13.55 -4.15 3.30
N GLY A 209 13.81 -4.05 2.00
CA GLY A 209 15.10 -4.24 1.37
C GLY A 209 15.96 -2.98 1.36
N PHE A 210 17.24 -3.13 1.68
CA PHE A 210 18.26 -2.13 1.42
C PHE A 210 19.40 -2.76 0.60
N LYS A 211 20.33 -1.95 0.11
CA LYS A 211 21.42 -2.44 -0.75
C LYS A 211 22.20 -3.57 -0.07
N LEU A 212 22.03 -4.79 -0.61
CA LEU A 212 22.65 -6.06 -0.18
C LEU A 212 22.23 -6.57 1.22
N LYS A 213 21.29 -5.93 1.91
CA LYS A 213 20.86 -6.29 3.27
C LYS A 213 19.50 -5.67 3.59
N PRO A 214 18.71 -6.20 4.53
CA PRO A 214 17.50 -5.51 5.00
C PRO A 214 17.83 -4.21 5.75
N PHE A 215 16.84 -3.33 5.91
CA PHE A 215 16.96 -2.12 6.72
C PHE A 215 17.26 -2.39 8.20
N MET A 216 16.85 -3.56 8.70
CA MET A 216 16.89 -3.92 10.11
C MET A 216 17.41 -5.35 10.30
N SER A 217 17.94 -5.65 11.49
CA SER A 217 18.32 -7.04 11.81
C SER A 217 17.08 -7.94 11.94
N PRO A 218 17.20 -9.26 11.70
CA PRO A 218 16.09 -10.18 11.93
C PRO A 218 15.51 -10.12 13.35
N ALA A 219 16.34 -9.89 14.36
CA ALA A 219 15.89 -9.74 15.75
C ALA A 219 15.04 -8.47 15.95
N MET A 220 15.48 -7.34 15.36
CA MET A 220 14.72 -6.09 15.41
C MET A 220 13.39 -6.21 14.68
N TYR A 221 13.35 -6.87 13.52
CA TYR A 221 12.11 -7.18 12.82
C TYR A 221 11.16 -8.01 13.70
N GLN A 222 11.66 -9.10 14.31
CA GLN A 222 10.87 -9.99 15.16
C GLN A 222 10.26 -9.27 16.36
N GLU A 223 10.97 -8.31 16.95
CA GLU A 223 10.52 -7.61 18.15
C GLU A 223 9.57 -6.45 17.84
N ILE A 224 9.81 -5.70 16.75
CA ILE A 224 9.13 -4.43 16.49
C ILE A 224 8.00 -4.59 15.46
N ILE A 225 8.28 -5.21 14.31
CA ILE A 225 7.38 -5.21 13.14
C ILE A 225 6.53 -6.48 13.07
N PHE A 226 7.16 -7.64 13.28
CA PHE A 226 6.52 -8.95 13.13
C PHE A 226 5.21 -9.13 13.91
N PRO A 227 5.05 -8.62 15.15
CA PRO A 227 3.78 -8.75 15.87
C PRO A 227 2.58 -8.15 15.11
N ALA A 228 2.79 -7.03 14.42
CA ALA A 228 1.75 -6.36 13.64
C ALA A 228 1.50 -7.06 12.29
N HIS A 229 2.55 -7.54 11.59
CA HIS A 229 2.38 -8.41 10.41
C HIS A 229 1.61 -9.68 10.76
N LYS A 230 1.98 -10.32 11.87
CA LYS A 230 1.28 -11.50 12.35
C LYS A 230 -0.19 -11.20 12.58
N ARG A 231 -0.51 -10.04 13.19
CA ARG A 231 -1.90 -9.63 13.43
C ARG A 231 -2.69 -9.48 12.13
N THR A 232 -2.17 -8.75 11.14
CA THR A 232 -2.85 -8.58 9.84
C THR A 232 -2.97 -9.91 9.11
N PHE A 233 -1.95 -10.77 9.16
CA PHE A 233 -1.98 -12.08 8.51
C PHE A 233 -2.94 -13.05 9.21
N ASP A 234 -2.97 -13.07 10.54
CA ASP A 234 -3.92 -13.89 11.32
C ASP A 234 -5.37 -13.52 10.97
N TYR A 235 -5.67 -12.22 10.83
CA TYR A 235 -6.99 -11.77 10.38
C TYR A 235 -7.32 -12.31 8.99
N VAL A 236 -6.42 -12.15 8.01
CA VAL A 236 -6.65 -12.66 6.65
C VAL A 236 -6.82 -14.19 6.63
N HIS A 237 -6.01 -14.92 7.39
CA HIS A 237 -6.15 -16.37 7.54
C HIS A 237 -7.46 -16.77 8.21
N SER A 238 -7.98 -15.97 9.16
CA SER A 238 -9.30 -16.20 9.76
C SER A 238 -10.44 -16.11 8.73
N GLN A 239 -10.26 -15.30 7.69
CA GLN A 239 -11.14 -15.22 6.52
C GLN A 239 -10.91 -16.34 5.49
N LYS A 240 -9.98 -17.27 5.77
CA LYS A 240 -9.61 -18.41 4.91
C LYS A 240 -9.06 -18.02 3.55
N MET A 241 -8.45 -16.84 3.46
CA MET A 241 -7.82 -16.34 2.24
C MET A 241 -6.31 -16.62 2.24
N PRO A 242 -5.71 -16.90 1.06
CA PRO A 242 -4.27 -16.90 0.89
C PRO A 242 -3.70 -15.47 0.92
N ILE A 243 -2.43 -15.35 1.32
CA ILE A 243 -1.66 -14.11 1.33
C ILE A 243 -0.51 -14.23 0.32
N ILE A 244 -0.30 -13.17 -0.45
CA ILE A 244 0.86 -12.95 -1.32
C ILE A 244 1.70 -11.83 -0.68
N ILE A 245 3.01 -12.02 -0.64
CA ILE A 245 4.02 -11.09 -0.13
C ILE A 245 5.13 -10.90 -1.15
#